data_AF-A0A1H3JX84-F1
#
_entry.id   AF-A0A1H3JX84-F1
#
_cell.length_a   1.000
_cell.length_b   1.000
_cell.length_c   1.000
_cell.angle_alpha   90.00
_cell.angle_beta   90.00
_cell.angle_gamma   90.00
#
_symmetry.space_group_name_H-M   'P 1'
#
loop_
_entity.id
_entity.type
_entity.pdbx_description
1 polymer ?
#
loop_
_entity_poly.entity_id
_entity_poly.type
_entity_poly.pdbx_seq_one_letter_code
_entity_poly.pdbx_strand_id
1 'polypeptide(L)'
;MIQINISQLYISRADETVPALEKIPAMQRRRLSPIAKLAINSAIGSLNAESVDYIVWASQYGDEHKTLKILADVLQDQTPSPTQFSTSVHNAVAGLYSILCQDSTPSTSLAASWSEALIEAYAWLKTTKQPNSRVLVVYYDEALPAIYQEFQPFRGFAMSALIGLDGPNLQFDLNALAHHQYKYLDAQKFYDFWQQSQQNPDDSHMQAWQKC
;
A
#
# COMPACT_ATOMS: atom_id res chain seq x y z
N MET A 1 17.98 14.91 -4.75
CA MET A 1 17.60 13.91 -3.74
C MET A 1 16.31 14.36 -3.09
N ILE A 2 15.35 13.44 -2.97
CA ILE A 2 14.11 13.66 -2.21
C ILE A 2 14.44 13.51 -0.72
N GLN A 3 13.87 14.37 0.11
CA GLN A 3 13.96 14.27 1.57
C GLN A 3 12.55 14.27 2.14
N ILE A 4 12.23 13.24 2.91
CA ILE A 4 10.93 13.04 3.53
C ILE A 4 11.10 12.56 4.96
N ASN A 5 10.09 12.84 5.78
CA ASN A 5 9.88 12.17 7.05
C ASN A 5 9.00 10.95 6.81
N ILE A 6 9.41 9.80 7.33
CA ILE A 6 8.60 8.60 7.41
C ILE A 6 8.38 8.26 8.88
N SER A 7 7.12 8.10 9.26
CA SER A 7 6.72 7.71 10.61
C SER A 7 5.61 6.66 10.55
N GLN A 8 5.41 5.96 11.68
CA GLN A 8 4.32 4.98 11.84
C GLN A 8 4.30 3.91 10.75
N LEU A 9 5.50 3.42 10.35
CA LEU A 9 5.62 2.30 9.43
C LEU A 9 4.97 1.05 10.06
N TYR A 10 3.94 0.53 9.38
CA TYR A 10 3.19 -0.63 9.80
C TYR A 10 3.19 -1.66 8.66
N ILE A 11 3.23 -2.94 9.01
CA ILE A 11 3.10 -4.04 8.05
C ILE A 11 2.03 -5.02 8.54
N SER A 12 1.20 -5.51 7.63
CA SER A 12 0.19 -6.53 7.87
C SER A 12 0.46 -7.70 6.94
N ARG A 13 0.66 -8.90 7.51
CA ARG A 13 0.91 -10.12 6.71
C ARG A 13 -0.27 -11.09 6.75
N ALA A 14 -0.41 -11.91 5.71
CA ALA A 14 -1.52 -12.85 5.56
C ALA A 14 -1.64 -13.91 6.68
N ASP A 15 -0.56 -14.18 7.41
CA ASP A 15 -0.47 -15.13 8.52
C ASP A 15 -0.62 -14.48 9.91
N GLU A 16 -0.81 -13.16 9.95
CA GLU A 16 -1.01 -12.40 11.18
C GLU A 16 -2.49 -12.07 11.40
N THR A 17 -2.84 -11.70 12.63
CA THR A 17 -4.18 -11.17 12.92
C THR A 17 -4.33 -9.77 12.32
N VAL A 18 -5.56 -9.41 11.97
CA VAL A 18 -5.91 -8.08 11.43
C VAL A 18 -6.77 -7.29 12.43
N PRO A 19 -6.22 -6.94 13.61
CA PRO A 19 -6.99 -6.42 14.74
C PRO A 19 -7.62 -5.06 14.44
N ALA A 20 -7.01 -4.25 13.57
CA ALA A 20 -7.54 -2.92 13.25
C ALA A 20 -8.88 -3.00 12.51
N LEU A 21 -9.14 -4.11 11.82
CA LEU A 21 -10.44 -4.34 11.18
C LEU A 21 -11.56 -4.56 12.20
N GLU A 22 -11.29 -4.88 13.46
CA GLU A 22 -12.35 -5.12 14.45
C GLU A 22 -13.30 -3.93 14.60
N LYS A 23 -12.82 -2.72 14.26
CA LYS A 23 -13.58 -1.46 14.22
C LYS A 23 -14.65 -1.42 13.11
N ILE A 24 -14.53 -2.26 12.07
CA ILE A 24 -15.48 -2.34 10.95
C ILE A 24 -16.57 -3.39 11.27
N PRO A 25 -17.86 -3.14 11.01
CA PRO A 25 -18.92 -4.12 11.21
C PRO A 25 -18.64 -5.48 10.53
N ALA A 26 -18.87 -6.58 11.25
CA ALA A 26 -18.49 -7.93 10.82
C ALA A 26 -19.00 -8.32 9.42
N MET A 27 -20.23 -7.92 9.07
CA MET A 27 -20.81 -8.19 7.75
C MET A 27 -20.09 -7.47 6.62
N GLN A 28 -19.62 -6.25 6.85
CA GLN A 28 -18.85 -5.49 5.86
C GLN A 28 -17.45 -6.08 5.71
N ARG A 29 -16.80 -6.46 6.83
CA ARG A 29 -15.49 -7.14 6.81
C ARG A 29 -15.49 -8.43 6.00
N ARG A 30 -16.57 -9.21 6.05
CA ARG A 30 -16.71 -10.47 5.30
C ARG A 30 -16.70 -10.27 3.79
N ARG A 31 -17.04 -9.08 3.29
CA ARG A 31 -17.08 -8.75 1.86
C ARG A 31 -15.73 -8.31 1.29
N LEU A 32 -14.75 -8.05 2.15
CA LEU A 32 -13.38 -7.71 1.73
C LEU A 32 -12.63 -8.97 1.28
N SER A 33 -11.87 -8.84 0.19
CA SER A 33 -10.88 -9.85 -0.20
C SER A 33 -9.75 -9.94 0.83
N PRO A 34 -8.97 -11.04 0.84
CA PRO A 34 -7.82 -11.17 1.71
C PRO A 34 -6.85 -9.98 1.60
N ILE A 35 -6.48 -9.56 0.39
CA ILE A 35 -5.55 -8.45 0.21
C ILE A 35 -6.14 -7.10 0.65
N ALA A 36 -7.43 -6.85 0.40
CA ALA A 36 -8.10 -5.63 0.88
C ALA A 36 -8.15 -5.56 2.41
N LYS A 37 -8.29 -6.71 3.10
CA LYS A 37 -8.22 -6.77 4.57
C LYS A 37 -6.84 -6.35 5.08
N LEU A 38 -5.76 -6.84 4.47
CA LEU A 38 -4.40 -6.48 4.84
C LEU A 38 -4.15 -4.99 4.62
N ALA A 39 -4.53 -4.46 3.45
CA ALA A 39 -4.35 -3.06 3.09
C ALA A 39 -5.08 -2.12 4.07
N ILE A 40 -6.37 -2.38 4.33
CA ILE A 40 -7.18 -1.58 5.26
C ILE A 40 -6.67 -1.73 6.70
N ASN A 41 -6.27 -2.94 7.12
CA ASN A 41 -5.68 -3.14 8.44
C ASN A 41 -4.40 -2.31 8.62
N SER A 42 -3.51 -2.34 7.61
CA SER A 42 -2.27 -1.57 7.62
C SER A 42 -2.55 -0.07 7.69
N ALA A 43 -3.44 0.44 6.83
CA ALA A 43 -3.85 1.85 6.81
C ALA A 43 -4.35 2.34 8.18
N ILE A 44 -5.29 1.61 8.79
CA ILE A 44 -5.83 1.95 10.13
C ILE A 44 -4.72 1.84 11.19
N GLY A 45 -3.84 0.84 11.07
CA GLY A 45 -2.72 0.61 11.97
C GLY A 45 -1.71 1.77 11.96
N SER A 46 -1.30 2.22 10.77
CA SER A 46 -0.41 3.38 10.61
C SER A 46 -1.06 4.66 11.12
N LEU A 47 -2.31 4.95 10.76
CA LEU A 47 -2.94 6.21 11.17
C LEU A 47 -3.03 6.37 12.68
N ASN A 48 -3.20 5.29 13.44
CA ASN A 48 -3.27 5.31 14.91
C ASN A 48 -4.21 6.42 15.47
N ALA A 49 -5.38 6.58 14.84
CA ALA A 49 -6.39 7.62 15.14
C ALA A 49 -6.01 9.07 14.79
N GLU A 50 -4.95 9.27 14.02
CA GLU A 50 -4.58 10.55 13.44
C GLU A 50 -5.20 10.74 12.05
N SER A 51 -5.37 11.99 11.63
CA SER A 51 -5.83 12.35 10.29
C SER A 51 -4.67 12.68 9.34
N VAL A 52 -4.90 12.48 8.05
CA VAL A 52 -3.98 12.84 6.95
C VAL A 52 -4.71 13.67 5.90
N ASP A 53 -3.95 14.32 5.03
CA ASP A 53 -4.49 15.25 4.03
C ASP A 53 -4.59 14.61 2.63
N TYR A 54 -3.88 13.49 2.44
CA TYR A 54 -3.89 12.72 1.20
C TYR A 54 -3.57 11.24 1.47
N ILE A 55 -4.05 10.36 0.60
CA ILE A 55 -3.73 8.93 0.65
C ILE A 55 -3.26 8.43 -0.72
N VAL A 56 -2.10 7.80 -0.78
CA VAL A 56 -1.59 7.11 -1.96
C VAL A 56 -1.72 5.61 -1.73
N TRP A 57 -2.56 4.96 -2.54
CA TRP A 57 -2.68 3.51 -2.58
C TRP A 57 -1.83 3.00 -3.75
N ALA A 58 -0.97 2.02 -3.50
CA ALA A 58 -0.11 1.44 -4.51
C ALA A 58 -0.14 -0.09 -4.44
N SER A 59 -0.14 -0.71 -5.61
CA SER A 59 -0.10 -2.16 -5.77
C SER A 59 0.30 -2.45 -7.20
N GLN A 60 1.09 -3.48 -7.46
CA GLN A 60 1.42 -3.85 -8.83
C GLN A 60 0.22 -4.47 -9.55
N TYR A 61 -0.52 -5.33 -8.86
CA TYR A 61 -1.53 -6.19 -9.48
C TYR A 61 -2.97 -5.88 -9.02
N GLY A 62 -3.14 -5.10 -7.96
CA GLY A 62 -4.44 -4.90 -7.33
C GLY A 62 -4.97 -6.20 -6.72
N ASP A 63 -6.29 -6.40 -6.83
CA ASP A 63 -6.98 -7.62 -6.38
C ASP A 63 -7.18 -8.59 -7.55
N GLU A 64 -6.06 -9.05 -8.13
CA GLU A 64 -6.07 -9.82 -9.37
C GLU A 64 -6.79 -11.18 -9.25
N HIS A 65 -6.80 -11.79 -8.06
CA HIS A 65 -7.61 -12.98 -7.80
C HIS A 65 -9.09 -12.76 -8.08
N LYS A 66 -9.61 -11.56 -7.76
CA LYS A 66 -11.00 -11.21 -8.03
C LYS A 66 -11.24 -11.01 -9.53
N THR A 67 -10.35 -10.33 -10.23
CA THR A 67 -10.42 -10.14 -11.69
C THR A 67 -10.42 -11.48 -12.41
N LEU A 68 -9.50 -12.38 -12.07
CA LEU A 68 -9.44 -13.72 -12.66
C LEU A 68 -10.74 -14.52 -12.42
N LYS A 69 -11.33 -14.42 -11.22
CA LYS A 69 -12.61 -15.09 -10.94
C LYS A 69 -13.73 -14.58 -11.84
N ILE A 70 -13.81 -13.27 -12.07
CA ILE A 70 -14.81 -12.68 -12.97
C ILE A 70 -14.61 -13.21 -14.40
N LEU A 71 -13.35 -13.27 -14.87
CA LEU A 71 -13.05 -13.82 -16.19
C LEU A 71 -13.44 -15.30 -16.29
N ALA A 72 -13.21 -16.09 -15.24
CA ALA A 72 -13.62 -17.49 -15.18
C ALA A 72 -15.15 -17.67 -15.24
N ASP A 73 -15.91 -16.80 -14.57
CA ASP A 73 -17.38 -16.79 -14.62
C ASP A 73 -17.87 -16.49 -16.05
N VAL A 74 -17.27 -15.49 -16.72
CA VAL A 74 -17.57 -15.14 -18.12
C VAL A 74 -17.30 -16.30 -19.08
N LEU A 75 -16.17 -17.00 -18.91
CA LEU A 75 -15.81 -18.16 -19.74
C LEU A 75 -16.76 -19.35 -19.55
N GLN A 76 -17.56 -19.36 -18.48
CA GLN A 76 -18.58 -20.36 -18.21
C GLN A 76 -20.00 -19.88 -18.57
N ASP A 77 -20.11 -18.82 -19.37
CA ASP A 77 -21.38 -18.16 -19.74
C ASP A 77 -22.21 -17.70 -18.52
N GLN A 78 -21.56 -17.46 -17.38
CA GLN A 78 -22.21 -16.92 -16.18
C GLN A 78 -22.19 -15.40 -16.22
N THR A 79 -23.31 -14.78 -15.85
CA THR A 79 -23.38 -13.31 -15.70
C THR A 79 -22.50 -12.86 -14.53
N PRO A 80 -21.49 -12.00 -14.75
CA PRO A 80 -20.66 -11.48 -13.66
C PRO A 80 -21.50 -10.75 -12.62
N SER A 81 -21.21 -10.98 -11.34
CA SER A 81 -21.88 -10.26 -10.27
C SER A 81 -21.57 -8.75 -10.37
N PRO A 82 -22.58 -7.86 -10.39
CA PRO A 82 -22.36 -6.41 -10.40
C PRO A 82 -21.48 -5.94 -9.24
N THR A 83 -21.61 -6.57 -8.07
CA THR A 83 -20.81 -6.28 -6.88
C THR A 83 -19.36 -6.72 -7.01
N GLN A 84 -19.10 -7.88 -7.64
CA GLN A 84 -17.73 -8.32 -7.86
C GLN A 84 -17.07 -7.44 -8.91
N PHE A 85 -17.77 -7.12 -9.99
CA PHE A 85 -17.28 -6.24 -11.03
C PHE A 85 -16.97 -4.83 -10.49
N SER A 86 -17.87 -4.21 -9.72
CA SER A 86 -17.64 -2.88 -9.15
C SER A 86 -16.47 -2.80 -8.17
N THR A 87 -16.03 -3.94 -7.63
CA THR A 87 -14.89 -4.03 -6.70
C THR A 87 -13.65 -4.68 -7.34
N SER A 88 -13.62 -4.80 -8.67
CA SER A 88 -12.48 -5.32 -9.45
C SER A 88 -11.53 -4.23 -9.98
N VAL A 89 -11.97 -2.97 -9.95
CA VAL A 89 -11.14 -1.82 -10.35
C VAL A 89 -9.97 -1.63 -9.38
N HIS A 90 -8.84 -1.11 -9.87
CA HIS A 90 -7.61 -0.97 -9.07
C HIS A 90 -7.80 -0.13 -7.80
N ASN A 91 -8.63 0.91 -7.87
CA ASN A 91 -8.95 1.78 -6.74
C ASN A 91 -10.04 1.23 -5.81
N ALA A 92 -10.49 -0.02 -5.98
CA ALA A 92 -11.55 -0.60 -5.15
C ALA A 92 -11.16 -0.64 -3.66
N VAL A 93 -9.89 -0.93 -3.35
CA VAL A 93 -9.40 -0.95 -1.95
C VAL A 93 -9.50 0.45 -1.33
N ALA A 94 -9.09 1.49 -2.05
CA ALA A 94 -9.20 2.89 -1.62
C ALA A 94 -10.66 3.30 -1.40
N GLY A 95 -11.55 2.96 -2.33
CA GLY A 95 -12.99 3.26 -2.21
C GLY A 95 -13.64 2.52 -1.05
N LEU A 96 -13.31 1.24 -0.85
CA LEU A 96 -13.78 0.44 0.29
C LEU A 96 -13.28 1.00 1.61
N TYR A 97 -12.00 1.40 1.70
CA TYR A 97 -11.46 2.09 2.87
C TYR A 97 -12.28 3.35 3.19
N SER A 98 -12.47 4.24 2.20
CA SER A 98 -13.22 5.50 2.38
C SER A 98 -14.63 5.26 2.92
N ILE A 99 -15.36 4.29 2.34
CA ILE A 99 -16.73 3.96 2.76
C ILE A 99 -16.77 3.35 4.17
N LEU A 100 -15.88 2.39 4.44
CA LEU A 100 -15.92 1.60 5.68
C LEU A 100 -15.40 2.39 6.88
N CYS A 101 -14.39 3.24 6.66
CA CYS A 101 -13.79 4.08 7.69
C CYS A 101 -14.42 5.48 7.77
N GLN A 102 -15.39 5.80 6.89
CA GLN A 102 -16.01 7.13 6.78
C GLN A 102 -14.97 8.23 6.62
N ASP A 103 -13.94 7.94 5.82
CA ASP A 103 -12.80 8.82 5.59
C ASP A 103 -12.91 9.43 4.18
N SER A 104 -13.17 10.73 4.12
CA SER A 104 -13.29 11.48 2.86
C SER A 104 -11.97 12.12 2.42
N THR A 105 -10.83 11.70 2.98
CA THR A 105 -9.51 12.19 2.56
C THR A 105 -9.31 11.93 1.07
N PRO A 106 -8.90 12.95 0.28
CA PRO A 106 -8.58 12.75 -1.13
C PRO A 106 -7.51 11.67 -1.31
N SER A 107 -7.67 10.81 -2.32
CA SER A 107 -6.74 9.70 -2.55
C SER A 107 -6.53 9.38 -4.01
N THR A 108 -5.43 8.71 -4.30
CA THR A 108 -5.08 8.16 -5.62
C THR A 108 -4.73 6.68 -5.51
N SER A 109 -4.83 5.94 -6.61
CA SER A 109 -4.45 4.52 -6.68
C SER A 109 -3.54 4.28 -7.89
N LEU A 110 -2.36 3.72 -7.63
CA LEU A 110 -1.27 3.59 -8.61
C LEU A 110 -0.87 2.12 -8.82
N ALA A 111 -0.55 1.79 -10.06
CA ALA A 111 0.17 0.56 -10.39
C ALA A 111 1.68 0.81 -10.22
N ALA A 112 2.19 0.63 -9.01
CA ALA A 112 3.51 1.15 -8.61
C ALA A 112 4.15 0.34 -7.48
N SER A 113 5.47 0.46 -7.34
CA SER A 113 6.23 0.04 -6.15
C SER A 113 6.02 1.00 -4.97
N TRP A 114 6.50 0.59 -3.80
CA TRP A 114 6.55 1.44 -2.61
C TRP A 114 7.34 2.73 -2.86
N SER A 115 8.54 2.61 -3.42
CA SER A 115 9.41 3.72 -3.82
C SER A 115 8.72 4.69 -4.76
N GLU A 116 8.03 4.20 -5.79
CA GLU A 116 7.25 5.03 -6.72
C GLU A 116 6.06 5.72 -6.02
N ALA A 117 5.41 5.06 -5.06
CA ALA A 117 4.35 5.65 -4.26
C ALA A 117 4.85 6.77 -3.32
N LEU A 118 6.08 6.66 -2.80
CA LEU A 118 6.73 7.74 -2.05
C LEU A 118 6.99 8.97 -2.92
N ILE A 119 7.28 8.79 -4.21
CA ILE A 119 7.45 9.91 -5.15
C ILE A 119 6.12 10.66 -5.32
N GLU A 120 5.02 9.93 -5.50
CA GLU A 120 3.68 10.54 -5.59
C GLU A 120 3.35 11.34 -4.32
N ALA A 121 3.58 10.75 -3.15
CA ALA A 121 3.37 11.43 -1.88
C ALA A 121 4.21 12.70 -1.75
N TYR A 122 5.49 12.64 -2.12
CA TYR A 122 6.38 13.80 -2.13
C TYR A 122 5.92 14.88 -3.10
N ALA A 123 5.51 14.50 -4.32
CA ALA A 123 5.02 15.44 -5.32
C ALA A 123 3.76 16.19 -4.81
N TRP A 124 2.84 15.47 -4.18
CA TRP A 124 1.66 16.07 -3.57
C TRP A 124 2.05 17.02 -2.40
N LEU A 125 2.92 16.57 -1.49
CA LEU A 125 3.41 17.38 -0.37
C LEU A 125 4.13 18.66 -0.80
N LYS A 126 4.80 18.66 -1.96
CA LYS A 126 5.47 19.85 -2.50
C LYS A 126 4.54 20.83 -3.19
N THR A 127 3.34 20.40 -3.57
CA THR A 127 2.38 21.23 -4.32
C THR A 127 1.21 21.72 -3.46
N THR A 128 0.92 21.06 -2.34
CA THR A 128 -0.07 21.55 -1.38
C THR A 128 0.34 22.88 -0.76
N LYS A 129 -0.65 23.72 -0.46
CA LYS A 129 -0.46 25.01 0.24
C LYS A 129 -0.66 24.89 1.75
N GLN A 130 -1.09 23.74 2.22
CA GLN A 130 -1.34 23.50 3.64
C GLN A 130 0.00 23.24 4.36
N PRO A 131 0.29 23.95 5.46
CA PRO A 131 1.49 23.69 6.25
C PRO A 131 1.37 22.34 6.98
N ASN A 132 2.51 21.68 7.20
CA ASN A 132 2.62 20.44 7.97
C ASN A 132 1.69 19.30 7.47
N SER A 133 1.37 19.30 6.17
CA SER A 133 0.54 18.26 5.59
C SER A 133 1.20 16.89 5.64
N ARG A 134 0.37 15.86 5.70
CA ARG A 134 0.80 14.46 5.78
C ARG A 134 0.07 13.61 4.76
N VAL A 135 0.80 12.65 4.21
CA VAL A 135 0.29 11.68 3.25
C VAL A 135 0.39 10.29 3.86
N LEU A 136 -0.71 9.54 3.88
CA LEU A 136 -0.66 8.11 4.12
C LEU A 136 -0.28 7.41 2.82
N VAL A 137 0.82 6.66 2.82
CA VAL A 137 1.16 5.75 1.72
C VAL A 137 0.80 4.34 2.16
N VAL A 138 0.08 3.61 1.31
CA VAL A 138 -0.29 2.21 1.51
C VAL A 138 0.11 1.43 0.28
N TYR A 139 1.03 0.47 0.46
CA TYR A 139 1.37 -0.52 -0.55
C TYR A 139 0.78 -1.87 -0.18
N TYR A 140 0.25 -2.61 -1.14
CA TYR A 140 -0.24 -3.97 -0.93
C TYR A 140 -0.06 -4.81 -2.18
N ASP A 141 0.27 -6.08 -2.00
CA ASP A 141 0.25 -7.06 -3.08
C ASP A 141 0.15 -8.48 -2.50
N GLU A 142 -0.36 -9.37 -3.34
CA GLU A 142 -0.30 -10.82 -3.14
C GLU A 142 0.18 -11.50 -4.42
N ALA A 143 0.66 -12.74 -4.30
CA ALA A 143 1.08 -13.52 -5.45
C ALA A 143 -0.04 -13.60 -6.47
N LEU A 144 0.29 -13.40 -7.74
CA LEU A 144 -0.65 -13.65 -8.81
C LEU A 144 -1.21 -15.09 -8.73
N PRO A 145 -2.40 -15.35 -9.28
CA PRO A 145 -2.84 -16.71 -9.52
C PRO A 145 -1.83 -17.48 -10.39
N ALA A 146 -1.67 -18.78 -10.12
CA ALA A 146 -0.68 -19.63 -10.81
C ALA A 146 -0.89 -19.80 -12.33
N ILE A 147 -2.01 -19.32 -12.87
CA ILE A 147 -2.28 -19.31 -14.32
C ILE A 147 -1.43 -18.27 -15.06
N TYR A 148 -0.99 -17.21 -14.38
CA TYR A 148 -0.20 -16.14 -14.98
C TYR A 148 1.27 -16.57 -15.13
N GLN A 149 1.89 -16.23 -16.25
CA GLN A 149 3.30 -16.54 -16.51
C GLN A 149 4.23 -15.81 -15.54
N GLU A 150 3.83 -14.62 -15.11
CA GLU A 150 4.53 -13.77 -14.16
C GLU A 150 4.38 -14.25 -12.71
N PHE A 151 3.65 -15.35 -12.45
CA PHE A 151 3.47 -15.91 -11.12
C PHE A 151 4.81 -16.11 -10.41
N GLN A 152 4.91 -15.56 -9.20
CA GLN A 152 5.97 -15.83 -8.26
C GLN A 152 5.35 -16.11 -6.89
N PRO A 153 5.77 -17.19 -6.19
CA PRO A 153 5.21 -17.52 -4.89
C PRO A 153 5.72 -16.53 -3.83
N PHE A 154 4.80 -15.75 -3.25
CA PHE A 154 5.03 -14.99 -2.02
C PHE A 154 3.72 -14.87 -1.23
N ARG A 155 3.85 -14.59 0.07
CA ARG A 155 2.69 -14.37 0.93
C ARG A 155 2.20 -12.93 0.78
N GLY A 156 0.88 -12.75 0.64
CA GLY A 156 0.28 -11.43 0.58
C GLY A 156 0.60 -10.59 1.82
N PHE A 157 0.86 -9.31 1.60
CA PHE A 157 1.10 -8.34 2.65
C PHE A 157 0.64 -6.95 2.24
N ALA A 158 0.49 -6.09 3.23
CA ALA A 158 0.38 -4.66 3.04
C ALA A 158 1.34 -3.93 3.97
N MET A 159 1.84 -2.79 3.53
CA MET A 159 2.72 -1.92 4.28
C MET A 159 2.23 -0.48 4.15
N SER A 160 2.27 0.28 5.24
CA SER A 160 1.86 1.69 5.22
C SER A 160 2.72 2.55 6.13
N ALA A 161 2.79 3.84 5.82
CA ALA A 161 3.47 4.83 6.65
C ALA A 161 2.90 6.23 6.44
N LEU A 162 3.11 7.10 7.43
CA LEU A 162 2.87 8.52 7.29
C LEU A 162 4.10 9.21 6.72
N ILE A 163 3.89 10.00 5.68
CA ILE A 163 4.92 10.76 4.98
C ILE A 163 4.70 12.26 5.22
N GLY A 164 5.77 12.97 5.59
CA GLY A 164 5.78 14.42 5.75
C GLY A 164 7.07 15.05 5.20
N LEU A 165 7.17 16.37 5.25
CA LEU A 165 8.38 17.10 4.87
C LEU A 165 9.16 17.64 6.07
N ASP A 166 8.52 17.78 7.24
CA ASP A 166 9.14 18.31 8.44
C ASP A 166 9.98 17.24 9.14
N GLY A 167 11.20 17.61 9.54
CA GLY A 167 12.13 16.69 10.20
C GLY A 167 12.45 15.45 9.34
N PRO A 168 13.02 15.63 8.14
CA PRO A 168 13.29 14.49 7.26
C PRO A 168 14.22 13.49 7.94
N ASN A 169 13.86 12.21 7.83
CA ASN A 169 14.62 11.07 8.37
C ASN A 169 14.93 10.01 7.29
N LEU A 170 14.56 10.32 6.05
CA LEU A 170 14.87 9.53 4.86
C LEU A 170 15.27 10.46 3.72
N GLN A 171 16.44 10.19 3.17
CA GLN A 171 16.89 10.68 1.89
C GLN A 171 16.72 9.59 0.82
N PHE A 172 16.21 10.01 -0.34
CA PHE A 172 15.85 9.12 -1.43
C PHE A 172 16.47 9.61 -2.75
N ASP A 173 17.34 8.78 -3.34
CA ASP A 173 17.97 9.04 -4.62
C ASP A 173 17.22 8.36 -5.77
N LEU A 174 16.54 9.18 -6.58
CA LEU A 174 15.79 8.73 -7.74
C LEU A 174 16.66 8.04 -8.79
N ASN A 175 17.93 8.41 -8.91
CA ASN A 175 18.83 7.83 -9.92
C ASN A 175 19.30 6.42 -9.53
N ALA A 176 19.22 6.07 -8.25
CA ALA A 176 19.61 4.77 -7.72
C ALA A 176 18.40 3.81 -7.58
N LEU A 177 17.20 4.24 -7.98
CA LEU A 177 15.96 3.49 -7.85
C LEU A 177 15.98 2.29 -8.81
N ALA A 178 16.10 1.08 -8.24
CA ALA A 178 16.13 -0.14 -9.02
C ALA A 178 14.78 -0.37 -9.71
N HIS A 179 14.82 -0.77 -10.98
CA HIS A 179 13.63 -1.22 -11.68
C HIS A 179 13.38 -2.69 -11.34
N HIS A 180 12.47 -2.96 -10.40
CA HIS A 180 12.04 -4.32 -10.11
C HIS A 180 10.90 -4.72 -11.04
N GLN A 181 11.05 -5.87 -11.72
CA GLN A 181 9.94 -6.52 -12.43
C GLN A 181 8.80 -6.88 -11.46
N TYR A 182 9.17 -7.33 -10.25
CA TYR A 182 8.25 -7.62 -9.16
C TYR A 182 8.36 -6.53 -8.08
N LYS A 183 7.40 -5.62 -8.06
CA LYS A 183 7.39 -4.41 -7.25
C LYS A 183 7.29 -4.71 -5.75
N TYR A 184 6.81 -5.89 -5.35
CA TYR A 184 6.75 -6.30 -3.94
C TYR A 184 8.13 -6.42 -3.31
N LEU A 185 9.17 -6.70 -4.12
CA LEU A 185 10.55 -6.76 -3.67
C LEU A 185 11.08 -5.39 -3.23
N ASP A 186 10.62 -4.31 -3.86
CA ASP A 186 10.97 -2.95 -3.47
C ASP A 186 10.41 -2.65 -2.07
N ALA A 187 9.13 -2.94 -1.83
CA ALA A 187 8.50 -2.77 -0.52
C ALA A 187 9.16 -3.61 0.59
N GLN A 188 9.48 -4.88 0.31
CA GLN A 188 10.16 -5.75 1.27
C GLN A 188 11.57 -5.27 1.60
N LYS A 189 12.37 -4.92 0.58
CA LYS A 189 13.70 -4.36 0.80
C LYS A 189 13.66 -3.06 1.59
N PHE A 190 12.68 -2.19 1.33
CA PHE A 190 12.50 -0.97 2.10
C PHE A 190 12.19 -1.27 3.56
N TYR A 191 11.28 -2.21 3.82
CA TYR A 191 10.94 -2.63 5.18
C TYR A 191 12.17 -3.15 5.94
N ASP A 192 12.93 -4.04 5.31
CA ASP A 192 14.15 -4.62 5.91
C ASP A 192 15.19 -3.53 6.21
N PHE A 193 15.45 -2.64 5.25
CA PHE A 193 16.29 -1.45 5.44
C PHE A 193 15.82 -0.59 6.63
N TRP A 194 14.51 -0.33 6.72
CA TRP A 194 13.96 0.53 7.77
C TRP A 194 14.11 -0.07 9.16
N GLN A 195 13.96 -1.40 9.29
CA GLN A 195 14.10 -2.14 10.54
C GLN A 195 15.57 -2.31 10.95
N GLN A 196 16.45 -2.70 10.02
CA GLN A 196 17.88 -2.93 10.29
C GLN A 196 18.56 -1.68 10.81
N SER A 197 18.30 -0.54 10.19
CA SER A 197 18.86 0.75 10.62
C SER A 197 18.28 1.28 11.94
N GLN A 198 17.18 0.71 12.47
CA GLN A 198 16.79 0.96 13.87
C GLN A 198 17.67 0.18 14.87
N GLN A 199 18.22 -0.96 14.44
CA GLN A 199 19.02 -1.85 15.27
C GLN A 199 20.52 -1.55 15.17
N ASN A 200 21.00 -1.12 14.00
CA ASN A 200 22.39 -0.75 13.75
C ASN A 200 22.50 0.55 12.92
N PRO A 201 22.79 1.71 13.55
CA PRO A 201 22.89 3.00 12.86
C PRO A 201 23.97 3.08 11.77
N ASP A 202 24.97 2.20 11.83
CA ASP A 202 26.08 2.16 10.86
C ASP A 202 25.65 1.58 9.49
N ASP A 203 24.51 0.90 9.43
CA ASP A 203 23.93 0.32 8.20
C ASP A 203 22.76 1.19 7.68
N SER A 204 23.01 2.50 7.57
CA SER A 204 22.01 3.53 7.28
C SER A 204 21.78 3.79 5.78
N HIS A 205 22.39 3.00 4.89
CA HIS A 205 22.36 3.21 3.45
C HIS A 205 22.13 1.92 2.66
N MET A 206 21.09 1.87 1.84
CA MET A 206 20.82 0.77 0.91
C MET A 206 20.35 1.30 -0.44
N GLN A 207 21.17 1.13 -1.48
CA GLN A 207 20.87 1.51 -2.87
C GLN A 207 20.34 2.95 -3.00
N ALA A 208 19.01 3.12 -3.04
CA ALA A 208 18.31 4.39 -3.21
C ALA A 208 17.93 5.10 -1.90
N TRP A 209 18.01 4.42 -0.76
CA TRP A 209 17.54 4.92 0.54
C TRP A 209 18.69 5.16 1.51
N GLN A 210 18.65 6.30 2.18
CA GLN A 210 19.57 6.63 3.25
C GLN A 210 18.82 7.28 4.41
N LYS A 211 19.00 6.81 5.65
CA LYS A 211 18.46 7.52 6.82
C LYS A 211 19.29 8.78 7.10
N CYS A 212 18.63 9.85 7.51
CA CYS A 212 19.26 11.13 7.85
C CYS A 212 18.86 11.62 9.24
#